data_AF-A0A4Y7XEA7-F1
#
_entry.id   AF-A0A4Y7XEA7-F1
#
_cell.length_a   1.000
_cell.length_b   1.000
_cell.length_c   1.000
_cell.angle_alpha   90.00
_cell.angle_beta   90.00
_cell.angle_gamma   90.00
#
_symmetry.space_group_name_H-M   'P 1'
#
loop_
_entity.id
_entity.type
_entity.pdbx_description
1 polymer ?
#
loop_
_entity_poly.entity_id
_entity_poly.type
_entity_poly.pdbx_seq_one_letter_code
_entity_poly.pdbx_strand_id
1 'polypeptide(L)'
;MEHLVAMYKAGLTGFAVGLLCASLAGCQLAPKSTKTSGMAPQPRLSTAKVKVLESPLLKGLVSLHCSGVAGCEFAKLNNIVVINEVTRQPTDDAIHASIVRFEDNSLNTGHPNRYFIAMRPGRNEIKVRFYPVTPDRAENFVLIHNFRADRNYRLNMFRQRSADAASSLLSAATPDPLCVDLLENDKVLRRFCRPFDPATGMGEFLEQRVGN
;
A
#
# COMPACT_ATOMS: atom_id res chain seq x y z
N MET A 1 -47.94 -15.46 42.74
CA MET A 1 -48.08 -15.92 41.35
C MET A 1 -46.66 -16.05 40.80
N GLU A 2 -45.95 -17.10 41.21
CA GLU A 2 -45.99 -18.46 40.62
C GLU A 2 -45.39 -18.43 39.20
N HIS A 3 -44.14 -18.90 39.07
CA HIS A 3 -43.75 -20.20 38.49
C HIS A 3 -43.72 -20.13 36.93
N LEU A 4 -42.72 -20.61 36.19
CA LEU A 4 -42.02 -21.88 36.29
C LEU A 4 -40.66 -21.86 35.57
N VAL A 5 -39.74 -22.59 36.19
CA VAL A 5 -38.51 -23.22 35.66
C VAL A 5 -38.89 -24.59 35.08
N ALA A 6 -38.28 -25.02 33.96
CA ALA A 6 -37.92 -26.43 33.67
C ALA A 6 -37.14 -26.49 32.34
N MET A 7 -35.86 -26.88 32.28
CA MET A 7 -35.30 -28.24 32.44
C MET A 7 -35.91 -29.28 31.49
N TYR A 8 -35.09 -29.76 30.55
CA TYR A 8 -35.10 -31.18 30.21
C TYR A 8 -33.69 -31.74 30.26
N LYS A 9 -33.63 -32.94 30.83
CA LYS A 9 -32.49 -33.66 31.40
C LYS A 9 -32.50 -35.07 30.78
N ALA A 10 -31.38 -35.76 30.97
CA ALA A 10 -31.16 -37.21 30.85
C ALA A 10 -30.77 -37.72 29.45
N GLY A 11 -29.80 -38.63 29.28
CA GLY A 11 -29.01 -39.36 30.27
C GLY A 11 -28.99 -40.87 29.98
N LEU A 12 -27.77 -41.39 29.84
CA LEU A 12 -27.28 -42.74 30.18
C LEU A 12 -27.61 -43.99 29.33
N THR A 13 -26.68 -44.96 29.48
CA THR A 13 -26.59 -46.36 29.00
C THR A 13 -25.94 -46.49 27.61
N GLY A 14 -24.76 -47.10 27.39
CA GLY A 14 -23.93 -48.04 28.14
C GLY A 14 -24.23 -49.47 27.69
N PHE A 15 -23.36 -50.09 26.87
CA PHE A 15 -23.02 -51.53 26.90
C PHE A 15 -21.87 -51.84 25.92
N ALA A 16 -20.96 -52.68 26.39
CA ALA A 16 -19.77 -53.18 25.72
C ALA A 16 -20.07 -54.41 24.83
N VAL A 17 -18.97 -54.95 24.25
CA VAL A 17 -18.78 -56.29 23.66
C VAL A 17 -18.73 -56.33 22.13
N GLY A 18 -17.63 -56.88 21.60
CA GLY A 18 -17.63 -57.46 20.25
C GLY A 18 -16.32 -57.35 19.46
N LEU A 19 -15.26 -58.00 19.93
CA LEU A 19 -14.09 -58.34 19.11
C LEU A 19 -14.53 -59.33 18.01
N LEU A 20 -14.24 -59.05 16.72
CA LEU A 20 -14.16 -60.06 15.66
C LEU A 20 -13.37 -59.52 14.46
N CYS A 21 -12.12 -59.95 14.36
CA CYS A 21 -11.34 -59.90 13.14
C CYS A 21 -11.95 -60.87 12.12
N ALA A 22 -12.24 -60.38 10.91
CA ALA A 22 -12.42 -61.22 9.74
C ALA A 22 -11.78 -60.52 8.53
N SER A 23 -10.63 -61.05 8.13
CA SER A 23 -9.93 -60.78 6.88
C SER A 23 -10.70 -61.38 5.71
N LEU A 24 -11.12 -60.55 4.74
CA LEU A 24 -11.48 -61.01 3.40
C LEU A 24 -10.93 -60.02 2.36
N ALA A 25 -10.09 -60.56 1.48
CA ALA A 25 -9.59 -59.93 0.28
C ALA A 25 -10.75 -59.63 -0.70
N GLY A 26 -10.67 -58.51 -1.41
CA GLY A 26 -11.65 -58.19 -2.46
C GLY A 26 -11.37 -56.88 -3.19
N CYS A 27 -10.77 -57.00 -4.38
CA CYS A 27 -10.81 -56.12 -5.55
C CYS A 27 -10.85 -54.58 -5.38
N GLN A 28 -9.72 -53.94 -5.73
CA GLN A 28 -9.67 -52.52 -6.09
C GLN A 28 -10.33 -52.31 -7.46
N LEU A 29 -11.51 -51.68 -7.49
CA LEU A 29 -12.09 -51.05 -8.67
C LEU A 29 -12.00 -49.54 -8.47
N ALA A 30 -11.03 -48.91 -9.15
CA ALA A 30 -10.90 -47.46 -9.17
C ALA A 30 -12.08 -46.82 -9.94
N PRO A 31 -12.80 -45.84 -9.37
CA PRO A 31 -13.77 -45.07 -10.13
C PRO A 31 -13.05 -44.06 -11.03
N LYS A 32 -13.32 -44.12 -12.33
CA LYS A 32 -13.00 -43.05 -13.30
C LYS A 32 -13.78 -41.80 -12.91
N SER A 33 -13.09 -40.78 -12.40
CA SER A 33 -13.66 -39.45 -12.21
C SER A 33 -13.69 -38.71 -13.54
N THR A 34 -14.87 -38.56 -14.13
CA THR A 34 -15.18 -37.55 -15.13
C THR A 34 -15.57 -36.26 -14.41
N LYS A 35 -14.71 -35.23 -14.47
CA LYS A 35 -15.14 -33.83 -14.42
C LYS A 35 -14.30 -32.98 -15.37
N THR A 36 -14.92 -32.65 -16.50
CA THR A 36 -14.62 -31.46 -17.28
C THR A 36 -14.99 -30.23 -16.45
N SER A 37 -14.01 -29.42 -16.08
CA SER A 37 -14.20 -27.97 -16.00
C SER A 37 -12.98 -27.31 -16.61
N GLY A 38 -13.18 -26.62 -17.72
CA GLY A 38 -12.14 -25.88 -18.42
C GLY A 38 -11.53 -24.83 -17.49
N MET A 39 -10.28 -25.07 -17.09
CA MET A 39 -9.41 -24.02 -16.59
C MET A 39 -8.89 -23.28 -17.82
N ALA A 40 -9.40 -22.08 -18.07
CA ALA A 40 -8.79 -21.18 -19.04
C ALA A 40 -7.29 -21.05 -18.69
N PRO A 41 -6.36 -21.23 -19.64
CA PRO A 41 -4.97 -20.97 -19.36
C PRO A 41 -4.86 -19.48 -19.05
N GLN A 42 -4.49 -19.15 -17.80
CA GLN A 42 -4.02 -17.80 -17.49
C GLN A 42 -2.91 -17.46 -18.49
N PRO A 43 -2.96 -16.29 -19.15
CA PRO A 43 -1.88 -15.89 -20.04
C PRO A 43 -0.62 -15.74 -19.19
N ARG A 44 0.27 -16.73 -19.27
CA ARG A 44 1.65 -16.58 -18.82
C ARG A 44 2.23 -15.48 -19.70
N LEU A 45 2.41 -14.30 -19.12
CA LEU A 45 3.10 -13.21 -19.79
C LEU A 45 4.46 -13.75 -20.22
N SER A 46 4.65 -13.88 -21.54
CA SER A 46 5.87 -14.44 -22.11
C SER A 46 7.06 -13.66 -21.59
N THR A 47 8.11 -14.36 -21.18
CA THR A 47 9.43 -13.85 -20.75
C THR A 47 10.19 -13.08 -21.84
N ALA A 48 9.51 -12.54 -22.84
CA ALA A 48 10.04 -11.83 -23.98
C ALA A 48 9.52 -10.38 -24.04
N LYS A 49 10.04 -9.54 -23.14
CA LYS A 49 10.25 -8.07 -23.27
C LYS A 49 10.26 -7.40 -21.88
N VAL A 50 11.29 -7.69 -21.11
CA VAL A 50 11.83 -6.67 -20.20
C VAL A 50 13.32 -6.65 -20.48
N LYS A 51 13.71 -5.92 -21.52
CA LYS A 51 15.08 -5.42 -21.58
C LYS A 51 15.14 -4.42 -20.43
N VAL A 52 15.58 -4.94 -19.29
CA VAL A 52 15.92 -4.22 -18.08
C VAL A 52 16.59 -2.92 -18.50
N LEU A 53 15.91 -1.80 -18.27
CA LEU A 53 16.59 -0.52 -18.21
C LEU A 53 17.45 -0.58 -16.95
N GLU A 54 18.66 -1.13 -17.04
CA GLU A 54 19.75 -0.69 -16.18
C GLU A 54 19.78 0.82 -16.36
N SER A 55 19.25 1.55 -15.38
CA SER A 55 19.00 2.97 -15.53
C SER A 55 20.37 3.65 -15.69
N PRO A 56 20.68 4.22 -16.86
CA PRO A 56 21.83 5.11 -16.97
C PRO A 56 21.59 6.26 -15.99
N LEU A 57 22.68 6.88 -15.54
CA LEU A 57 22.63 8.16 -14.81
C LEU A 57 21.52 9.05 -15.40
N LEU A 58 20.59 9.52 -14.57
CA LEU A 58 19.41 10.32 -14.94
C LEU A 58 19.77 11.72 -15.49
N LYS A 59 20.74 11.80 -16.40
CA LYS A 59 21.24 13.04 -16.97
C LYS A 59 20.08 13.81 -17.60
N GLY A 60 19.84 15.02 -17.10
CA GLY A 60 18.77 15.89 -17.56
C GLY A 60 17.38 15.55 -17.02
N LEU A 61 17.23 14.53 -16.17
CA LEU A 61 15.96 14.13 -15.56
C LEU A 61 15.96 14.38 -14.05
N VAL A 62 14.76 14.33 -13.48
CA VAL A 62 14.51 14.43 -12.03
C VAL A 62 14.09 13.06 -11.54
N SER A 63 14.68 12.56 -10.44
CA SER A 63 14.10 11.46 -9.69
C SER A 63 13.26 11.98 -8.52
N LEU A 64 12.08 11.39 -8.35
CA LEU A 64 11.24 11.63 -7.19
C LEU A 64 10.84 10.31 -6.55
N HIS A 65 11.26 10.14 -5.31
CA HIS A 65 10.89 9.02 -4.44
C HIS A 65 9.77 9.45 -3.49
N CYS A 66 9.08 8.49 -2.90
CA CYS A 66 8.18 8.77 -1.79
C CYS A 66 8.42 7.78 -0.64
N SER A 67 8.15 8.22 0.59
CA SER A 67 8.21 7.38 1.79
C SER A 67 7.08 7.74 2.75
N GLY A 68 6.60 6.74 3.48
CA GLY A 68 5.56 6.86 4.51
C GLY A 68 5.56 5.60 5.37
N VAL A 69 4.82 5.63 6.49
CA VAL A 69 4.86 4.55 7.51
C VAL A 69 4.50 3.18 6.92
N ALA A 70 3.34 3.04 6.27
CA ALA A 70 2.94 1.80 5.61
C ALA A 70 3.25 1.79 4.11
N GLY A 71 3.68 2.93 3.54
CA GLY A 71 4.00 3.07 2.12
C GLY A 71 3.41 4.31 1.47
N CYS A 72 3.65 4.44 0.17
CA CYS A 72 3.12 5.51 -0.66
C CYS A 72 3.06 5.10 -2.14
N GLU A 73 2.23 5.78 -2.91
CA GLU A 73 2.14 5.57 -4.36
C GLU A 73 1.95 6.87 -5.11
N PHE A 74 2.64 6.99 -6.24
CA PHE A 74 2.38 8.07 -7.17
C PHE A 74 1.08 7.78 -7.92
N ALA A 75 0.03 8.54 -7.65
CA ALA A 75 -1.25 8.40 -8.33
C ALA A 75 -1.23 9.12 -9.69
N LYS A 76 -0.61 10.30 -9.77
CA LYS A 76 -0.61 11.12 -10.99
C LYS A 76 0.67 11.94 -11.10
N LEU A 77 1.18 12.09 -12.33
CA LEU A 77 2.19 13.06 -12.73
C LEU A 77 1.59 13.90 -13.86
N ASN A 78 1.35 15.18 -13.59
CA ASN A 78 0.62 16.09 -14.46
C ASN A 78 -0.75 15.50 -14.85
N ASN A 79 -0.89 15.08 -16.11
CA ASN A 79 -2.12 14.48 -16.63
C ASN A 79 -2.06 12.95 -16.78
N ILE A 80 -0.94 12.33 -16.43
CA ILE A 80 -0.73 10.89 -16.58
C ILE A 80 -1.01 10.21 -15.25
N VAL A 81 -1.94 9.24 -15.24
CA VAL A 81 -2.16 8.36 -14.09
C VAL A 81 -0.96 7.42 -13.99
N VAL A 82 -0.26 7.43 -12.87
CA VAL A 82 1.01 6.67 -12.73
C VAL A 82 0.73 5.25 -12.26
N ILE A 83 0.19 5.09 -11.04
CA ILE A 83 -0.25 3.80 -10.51
C ILE A 83 -1.78 3.73 -10.48
N ASN A 84 -2.34 2.72 -11.16
CA ASN A 84 -3.76 2.44 -11.12
C ASN A 84 -4.20 2.09 -9.70
N GLU A 85 -5.29 2.70 -9.23
CA GLU A 85 -5.75 2.56 -7.83
C GLU A 85 -6.21 1.15 -7.48
N VAL A 86 -6.86 0.47 -8.44
CA VAL A 86 -7.47 -0.84 -8.24
C VAL A 86 -6.42 -1.94 -8.37
N THR A 87 -5.65 -1.93 -9.45
CA THR A 87 -4.65 -2.98 -9.70
C THR A 87 -3.36 -2.76 -8.93
N ARG A 88 -3.12 -1.54 -8.44
CA ARG A 88 -1.87 -1.11 -7.79
C ARG A 88 -0.63 -1.30 -8.68
N GLN A 89 -0.83 -1.35 -10.00
CA GLN A 89 0.23 -1.49 -11.01
C GLN A 89 0.43 -0.19 -11.80
N PRO A 90 1.62 0.03 -12.39
CA PRO A 90 1.83 1.10 -13.36
C PRO A 90 0.85 1.00 -14.53
N THR A 91 0.35 2.15 -14.99
CA THR A 91 -0.49 2.21 -16.21
C THR A 91 0.37 2.09 -17.48
N ASP A 92 -0.25 1.71 -18.59
CA ASP A 92 0.40 1.66 -19.89
C ASP A 92 0.97 3.03 -20.29
N ASP A 93 0.25 4.12 -20.02
CA ASP A 93 0.72 5.48 -20.28
C ASP A 93 2.00 5.80 -19.48
N ALA A 94 2.06 5.40 -18.22
CA ALA A 94 3.22 5.62 -17.37
C ALA A 94 4.43 4.78 -17.83
N ILE A 95 4.19 3.55 -18.30
CA ILE A 95 5.21 2.66 -18.85
C ILE A 95 5.75 3.23 -20.17
N HIS A 96 4.86 3.61 -21.10
CA HIS A 96 5.26 4.18 -22.40
C HIS A 96 6.01 5.50 -22.25
N ALA A 97 5.57 6.35 -21.31
CA ALA A 97 6.27 7.59 -20.97
C ALA A 97 7.55 7.37 -20.16
N SER A 98 7.89 6.13 -19.80
CA SER A 98 9.09 5.80 -19.04
C SER A 98 9.16 6.53 -17.68
N ILE A 99 7.99 6.81 -17.09
CA ILE A 99 7.85 7.54 -15.83
C ILE A 99 8.28 6.66 -14.66
N VAL A 100 7.77 5.44 -14.57
CA VAL A 100 8.07 4.53 -13.45
C VAL A 100 9.42 3.85 -13.69
N ARG A 101 10.29 3.90 -12.69
CA ARG A 101 11.60 3.24 -12.66
C ARG A 101 11.68 2.38 -11.41
N PHE A 102 12.07 1.12 -11.57
CA PHE A 102 12.25 0.20 -10.45
C PHE A 102 13.69 0.26 -9.97
N GLU A 103 13.88 0.22 -8.65
CA GLU A 103 15.23 0.24 -8.06
C GLU A 103 15.97 -1.09 -8.31
N ASP A 104 15.23 -2.21 -8.44
CA ASP A 104 15.74 -3.50 -8.92
C ASP A 104 14.80 -4.11 -9.98
N ASN A 105 15.26 -5.15 -10.69
CA ASN A 105 14.51 -5.86 -11.75
C ASN A 105 13.25 -6.62 -11.31
N SER A 106 12.74 -6.39 -10.10
CA SER A 106 11.59 -7.10 -9.54
C SER A 106 10.31 -6.27 -9.65
N LEU A 107 9.46 -6.64 -10.60
CA LEU A 107 8.03 -6.26 -10.62
C LEU A 107 7.19 -7.08 -9.62
N ASN A 108 7.83 -7.92 -8.79
CA ASN A 108 7.17 -9.05 -8.15
C ASN A 108 7.64 -9.27 -6.70
N THR A 109 7.42 -8.30 -5.82
CA THR A 109 7.39 -8.55 -4.37
C THR A 109 6.45 -7.55 -3.70
N GLY A 110 5.58 -8.02 -2.81
CA GLY A 110 4.56 -7.23 -2.11
C GLY A 110 5.11 -6.24 -1.08
N HIS A 111 6.16 -5.49 -1.43
CA HIS A 111 6.73 -4.43 -0.62
C HIS A 111 6.38 -3.06 -1.23
N PRO A 112 5.78 -2.15 -0.46
CA PRO A 112 5.51 -0.80 -0.93
C PRO A 112 6.84 -0.06 -1.21
N ASN A 113 6.89 0.71 -2.30
CA ASN A 113 7.91 1.73 -2.59
C ASN A 113 9.26 1.26 -3.17
N ARG A 114 9.31 0.17 -3.94
CA ARG A 114 10.54 -0.27 -4.66
C ARG A 114 10.76 0.42 -6.01
N TYR A 115 10.14 1.57 -6.22
CA TYR A 115 10.18 2.33 -7.46
C TYR A 115 10.18 3.83 -7.18
N PHE A 116 10.68 4.58 -8.13
CA PHE A 116 10.61 6.04 -8.16
C PHE A 116 10.04 6.50 -9.50
N ILE A 117 9.65 7.77 -9.57
CA ILE A 117 9.27 8.37 -10.85
C ILE A 117 10.40 9.23 -11.40
N ALA A 118 10.65 9.10 -12.69
CA ALA A 118 11.52 9.96 -13.47
C ALA A 118 10.67 10.96 -14.25
N MET A 119 11.03 12.23 -14.22
CA MET A 119 10.31 13.29 -14.94
C MET A 119 11.25 14.33 -15.52
N ARG A 120 10.73 15.15 -16.45
CA ARG A 120 11.47 16.31 -16.96
C ARG A 120 11.54 17.40 -15.89
N PRO A 121 12.63 18.18 -15.85
CA PRO A 121 12.72 19.37 -15.01
C PRO A 121 11.65 20.39 -15.40
N GLY A 122 11.35 21.31 -14.49
CA GLY A 122 10.32 22.32 -14.64
C GLY A 122 9.16 22.14 -13.67
N ARG A 123 8.10 22.94 -13.91
CA ARG A 123 6.88 22.91 -13.12
C ARG A 123 6.08 21.63 -13.39
N ASN A 124 6.00 20.76 -12.39
CA ASN A 124 5.20 19.55 -12.45
C ASN A 124 4.20 19.51 -11.29
N GLU A 125 3.04 18.90 -11.54
CA GLU A 125 2.04 18.56 -10.52
C GLU A 125 2.13 17.06 -10.22
N ILE A 126 2.26 16.71 -8.94
CA ILE A 126 2.39 15.35 -8.45
C ILE A 126 1.23 15.06 -7.50
N LYS A 127 0.48 13.99 -7.74
CA LYS A 127 -0.47 13.44 -6.78
C LYS A 127 0.10 12.16 -6.18
N VAL A 128 0.17 12.10 -4.86
CA VAL A 128 0.66 10.94 -4.10
C VAL A 128 -0.44 10.45 -3.16
N ARG A 129 -0.59 9.13 -3.07
CA ARG A 129 -1.38 8.44 -2.05
C ARG A 129 -0.42 7.95 -0.98
N PHE A 130 -0.53 8.43 0.24
CA PHE A 130 0.23 7.91 1.37
C PHE A 130 -0.63 7.00 2.23
N TYR A 131 -0.02 5.97 2.80
CA TYR A 131 -0.71 5.02 3.68
C TYR A 131 -0.17 5.21 5.10
N PRO A 132 -0.78 6.07 5.94
CA PRO A 132 -0.26 6.38 7.29
C PRO A 132 -0.44 5.22 8.27
N VAL A 133 -1.43 4.35 8.03
CA VAL A 133 -1.80 3.27 8.96
C VAL A 133 -1.95 1.95 8.22
N THR A 134 -2.83 1.88 7.22
CA THR A 134 -3.16 0.64 6.49
C THR A 134 -3.19 0.87 4.96
N PRO A 135 -2.96 -0.16 4.13
CA PRO A 135 -2.90 -0.01 2.66
C PRO A 135 -4.23 0.34 1.97
N ASP A 136 -5.36 0.15 2.65
CA ASP A 136 -6.71 0.47 2.19
C ASP A 136 -7.11 1.93 2.50
N ARG A 137 -6.41 2.59 3.42
CA ARG A 137 -6.68 3.97 3.82
C ARG A 137 -5.58 4.90 3.32
N ALA A 138 -5.81 5.50 2.15
CA ALA A 138 -4.91 6.48 1.55
C ALA A 138 -5.22 7.92 1.98
N GLU A 139 -4.18 8.67 2.31
CA GLU A 139 -4.18 10.13 2.38
C GLU A 139 -3.66 10.69 1.06
N ASN A 140 -4.46 11.54 0.43
CA ASN A 140 -4.10 12.14 -0.85
C ASN A 140 -3.35 13.45 -0.63
N PHE A 141 -2.20 13.58 -1.27
CA PHE A 141 -1.40 14.80 -1.25
C PHE A 141 -1.10 15.24 -2.69
N VAL A 142 -1.22 16.54 -2.95
CA VAL A 142 -0.90 17.15 -4.24
C VAL A 142 0.21 18.17 -4.05
N LEU A 143 1.26 18.07 -4.86
CA LEU A 143 2.38 19.00 -4.89
C LEU A 143 2.51 19.60 -6.27
N ILE A 144 2.55 20.94 -6.34
CA ILE A 144 3.04 21.65 -7.52
C ILE A 144 4.41 22.24 -7.17
N HIS A 145 5.43 21.86 -7.94
CA HIS A 145 6.80 22.31 -7.69
C HIS A 145 7.61 22.45 -8.98
N ASN A 146 8.58 23.35 -8.97
CA ASN A 146 9.51 23.58 -10.08
C ASN A 146 10.79 22.77 -9.85
N PHE A 147 10.83 21.55 -10.38
CA PHE A 147 11.93 20.61 -10.17
C PHE A 147 13.15 20.93 -11.04
N ARG A 148 14.35 20.68 -10.52
CA ARG A 148 15.61 20.90 -11.24
C ARG A 148 16.18 19.58 -11.74
N ALA A 149 16.80 19.62 -12.93
CA ALA A 149 17.46 18.46 -13.53
C ALA A 149 18.61 17.94 -12.66
N ASP A 150 18.90 16.66 -12.79
CA ASP A 150 20.00 15.97 -12.11
C ASP A 150 19.88 16.03 -10.58
N ARG A 151 18.65 16.08 -10.08
CA ARG A 151 18.34 16.10 -8.63
C ARG A 151 17.52 14.89 -8.22
N ASN A 152 17.78 14.47 -6.98
CA ASN A 152 16.97 13.50 -6.28
C ASN A 152 16.10 14.21 -5.24
N TYR A 153 14.79 14.08 -5.42
CA TYR A 153 13.79 14.55 -4.50
C TYR A 153 13.11 13.38 -3.80
N ARG A 154 12.63 13.62 -2.58
CA ARG A 154 11.82 12.66 -1.84
C ARG A 154 10.64 13.35 -1.19
N LEU A 155 9.46 12.78 -1.32
CA LEU A 155 8.30 13.15 -0.52
C LEU A 155 8.21 12.21 0.68
N ASN A 156 8.29 12.74 1.90
CA ASN A 156 8.25 11.93 3.12
C ASN A 156 7.08 12.33 4.00
N MET A 157 6.13 11.41 4.22
CA MET A 157 5.02 11.63 5.14
C MET A 157 5.31 11.08 6.54
N PHE A 158 5.04 11.87 7.57
CA PHE A 158 5.25 11.52 8.97
C PHE A 158 4.22 12.20 9.87
N ARG A 159 4.03 11.68 11.08
CA ARG A 159 3.30 12.39 12.14
C ARG A 159 4.25 13.29 12.90
N GLN A 160 3.94 14.58 12.99
CA GLN A 160 4.75 15.52 13.76
C GLN A 160 4.34 15.44 15.22
N ARG A 161 5.08 14.64 16.00
CA ARG A 161 4.85 14.51 17.43
C ARG A 161 5.17 15.82 18.13
N SER A 162 4.21 16.37 18.86
CA SER A 162 4.48 17.49 19.76
C SER A 162 5.05 16.96 21.07
N ALA A 163 6.13 17.59 21.57
CA ALA A 163 6.64 17.31 22.92
C ALA A 163 5.60 17.66 23.99
N ASP A 164 4.70 18.60 23.69
CA ASP A 164 3.66 19.10 24.60
C ASP A 164 2.39 18.24 24.60
N ALA A 165 2.31 17.21 23.74
CA ALA A 165 1.14 16.32 23.68
C ALA A 165 0.85 15.63 25.03
N ALA A 166 1.87 15.49 25.89
CA ALA A 166 1.74 14.91 27.23
C ALA A 166 1.29 15.90 28.33
N SER A 167 1.08 17.18 28.00
CA SER A 167 0.77 18.23 29.00
C SER A 167 -0.65 18.13 29.59
N SER A 168 -1.59 17.46 28.92
CA SER A 168 -2.94 17.21 29.45
C SER A 168 -3.57 15.94 28.85
N LEU A 169 -4.57 15.37 29.52
CA LEU A 169 -5.32 14.20 28.99
C LEU A 169 -6.01 14.51 27.65
N LEU A 170 -6.48 15.74 27.47
CA LEU A 170 -7.13 16.18 26.23
C LEU A 170 -6.10 16.32 25.10
N SER A 171 -4.91 16.86 25.42
CA SER A 171 -3.78 16.97 24.49
C SER A 171 -3.27 15.59 24.07
N ALA A 172 -3.22 14.64 25.01
CA ALA A 172 -2.77 13.27 24.75
C ALA A 172 -3.76 12.46 23.90
N ALA A 173 -5.05 12.83 23.94
CA ALA A 173 -6.11 12.22 23.14
C ALA A 173 -6.21 12.80 21.72
N THR A 174 -5.51 13.91 21.44
CA THR A 174 -5.56 14.57 20.14
C THR A 174 -4.50 13.94 19.21
N PRO A 175 -4.89 13.39 18.05
CA PRO A 175 -3.93 12.83 17.10
C PRO A 175 -2.90 13.86 16.63
N ASP A 176 -1.63 13.45 16.57
CA ASP A 176 -0.56 14.28 16.02
C ASP A 176 -0.85 14.72 14.58
N PRO A 177 -0.52 15.97 14.20
CA PRO A 177 -0.61 16.46 12.83
C PRO A 177 0.12 15.56 11.84
N LEU A 178 -0.46 15.41 10.65
CA LEU A 178 0.16 14.67 9.56
C LEU A 178 0.91 15.64 8.65
N CYS A 179 2.21 15.42 8.47
CA CYS A 179 3.05 16.29 7.67
C CYS A 179 3.68 15.54 6.49
N VAL A 180 3.94 16.26 5.41
CA VAL A 180 4.68 15.81 4.23
C VAL A 180 5.82 16.79 3.99
N ASP A 181 7.05 16.27 3.99
CA ASP A 181 8.23 17.02 3.58
C ASP A 181 8.56 16.72 2.12
N LEU A 182 8.87 17.76 1.35
CA LEU A 182 9.64 17.64 0.12
C LEU A 182 11.10 17.84 0.47
N LEU A 183 11.92 16.81 0.27
CA LEU A 183 13.36 16.84 0.48
C LEU A 183 14.10 16.90 -0.85
N GLU A 184 15.22 17.62 -0.88
CA GLU A 184 16.23 17.57 -1.94
C GLU A 184 17.57 17.17 -1.30
N ASN A 185 18.14 16.04 -1.71
CA ASN A 185 19.38 15.50 -1.11
C ASN A 185 19.32 15.48 0.45
N ASP A 186 18.21 14.97 0.99
CA ASP A 186 17.88 14.87 2.42
C ASP A 186 17.73 16.20 3.18
N LYS A 187 17.80 17.35 2.52
CA LYS A 187 17.43 18.64 3.10
C LYS A 187 15.97 18.94 2.86
N VAL A 188 15.24 19.32 3.89
CA VAL A 188 13.83 19.71 3.77
C VAL A 188 13.75 21.04 3.01
N LEU A 189 13.10 21.02 1.86
CA LEU A 189 12.86 22.18 1.01
C LEU A 189 11.52 22.85 1.33
N ARG A 190 10.48 22.04 1.50
CA ARG A 190 9.10 22.49 1.79
C ARG A 190 8.46 21.50 2.75
N ARG A 191 7.62 21.99 3.65
CA ARG A 191 6.85 21.18 4.60
C ARG A 191 5.39 21.55 4.49
N PHE A 192 4.52 20.55 4.50
CA PHE A 192 3.08 20.74 4.52
C PHE A 192 2.51 19.95 5.66
N CYS A 193 1.68 20.56 6.50
CA CYS A 193 1.08 19.89 7.64
C CYS A 193 -0.43 20.05 7.61
N ARG A 194 -1.12 18.95 7.91
CA ARG A 194 -2.56 18.86 8.06
C ARG A 194 -2.85 18.78 9.56
N PRO A 195 -3.36 19.86 10.18
CA PRO A 195 -3.71 19.82 11.59
C PRO A 195 -4.93 18.91 11.80
N PHE A 196 -5.02 18.37 13.01
CA PHE A 196 -6.21 17.72 13.49
C PHE A 196 -7.00 18.73 14.33
N ASP A 197 -8.28 18.90 14.02
CA ASP A 197 -9.23 19.68 14.80
C ASP A 197 -10.35 18.74 15.28
N PRO A 198 -10.60 18.60 16.59
CA PRO A 198 -11.67 17.75 17.11
C PRO A 198 -13.08 18.15 16.61
N ALA A 199 -13.31 19.42 16.31
CA ALA A 199 -14.61 19.95 15.88
C ALA A 199 -14.84 19.76 14.37
N THR A 200 -13.79 19.87 13.55
CA THR A 200 -13.90 19.84 12.08
C THR A 200 -13.24 18.61 11.43
N GLY A 201 -12.52 17.80 12.21
CA GLY A 201 -11.78 16.64 11.74
C GLY A 201 -10.37 16.99 11.22
N MET A 202 -9.86 16.22 10.27
CA MET A 202 -8.56 16.52 9.66
C MET A 202 -8.73 17.60 8.57
N GLY A 203 -7.99 18.71 8.67
CA GLY A 203 -8.10 19.88 7.78
C GLY A 203 -7.50 19.67 6.38
N GLU A 204 -7.00 20.71 5.71
CA GLU A 204 -6.21 20.56 4.48
C GLU A 204 -4.71 20.58 4.78
N PHE A 205 -3.86 20.15 3.84
CA PHE A 205 -2.42 20.31 3.96
C PHE A 205 -2.02 21.77 3.73
N LEU A 206 -1.49 22.42 4.76
CA LEU A 206 -1.04 23.80 4.72
C LEU A 206 0.48 23.86 4.71
N GLU A 207 1.05 24.63 3.79
CA GLU A 207 2.50 24.86 3.73
C GLU A 207 2.99 25.58 4.99
N GLN A 208 4.06 25.05 5.57
CA GLN A 208 4.72 25.57 6.76
C GLN A 208 6.08 26.16 6.37
N ARG A 209 6.54 27.13 7.15
CA ARG A 209 7.92 27.60 7.04
C ARG A 209 8.86 26.51 7.50
N VAL A 210 9.85 26.21 6.68
CA VAL A 210 10.99 25.36 7.05
C VAL A 210 12.09 26.30 7.56
N GLY A 211 12.74 25.96 8.67
CA GLY A 211 13.85 26.76 9.21
C GLY A 211 15.05 26.77 8.25
N ASN A 212 15.73 27.92 8.17
CA ASN A 212 16.98 28.08 7.41
C ASN A 212 18.16 27.40 8.13
#